data_AF-A0A3C1EJF4-F1
#
_entry.id   AF-A0A3C1EJF4-F1
#
_cell.length_a   1.000
_cell.length_b   1.000
_cell.length_c   1.000
_cell.angle_alpha   90.00
_cell.angle_beta   90.00
_cell.angle_gamma   90.00
#
_symmetry.space_group_name_H-M   'P 1'
#
loop_
_entity.id
_entity.type
_entity.pdbx_description
1 polymer ?
#
loop_
_entity_poly.entity_id
_entity_poly.type
_entity_poly.pdbx_seq_one_letter_code
_entity_poly.pdbx_strand_id
1 'polypeptide(L)'
;MNSVLGYEFDRYVMEHPDFAEKIPPGAIVVLQMEGEDAFNKWARNIAELHRGKDEPILFVQVKGLRPPKSRLIRPVISKSA
;
A
#
# COMPACT_ATOMS: atom_id res chain seq x y z
N MET A 1 11.91 -0.64 2.55
CA MET A 1 10.47 -0.41 2.38
C MET A 1 10.14 -0.76 0.93
N ASN A 2 9.22 -1.69 0.69
CA ASN A 2 8.88 -2.10 -0.67
C ASN A 2 8.08 -0.95 -1.33
N SER A 3 8.77 -0.07 -2.05
CA SER A 3 8.22 1.18 -2.60
C SER A 3 7.01 0.96 -3.50
N VAL A 4 6.90 -0.22 -4.11
CA VAL A 4 5.76 -0.61 -4.95
C VAL A 4 4.50 -0.89 -4.13
N LEU A 5 4.60 -1.58 -2.98
CA LEU A 5 3.44 -1.95 -2.18
C LEU A 5 2.73 -0.74 -1.58
N GLY A 6 3.49 0.24 -1.08
CA GLY A 6 2.95 1.50 -0.57
C GLY A 6 2.27 2.31 -1.68
N TYR A 7 2.95 2.45 -2.83
CA TYR A 7 2.39 3.16 -3.99
C TYR A 7 1.07 2.54 -4.48
N GLU A 8 1.01 1.21 -4.55
CA GLU A 8 -0.20 0.50 -4.97
C GLU A 8 -1.33 0.63 -3.96
N PHE A 9 -1.01 0.66 -2.65
CA PHE A 9 -1.99 0.94 -1.61
C PHE A 9 -2.56 2.36 -1.72
N ASP A 10 -1.71 3.37 -1.89
CA ASP A 10 -2.14 4.77 -2.05
C ASP A 10 -3.07 4.91 -3.25
N ARG A 11 -2.71 4.26 -4.38
CA ARG A 11 -3.58 4.23 -5.57
C ARG A 11 -4.92 3.55 -5.28
N TYR A 12 -4.90 2.42 -4.58
CA TYR A 12 -6.12 1.68 -4.23
C TYR A 12 -7.06 2.54 -3.38
N VAL A 13 -6.54 3.25 -2.38
CA VAL A 13 -7.35 4.15 -1.53
C VAL A 13 -7.98 5.28 -2.36
N MET A 14 -7.23 5.87 -3.30
CA MET A 14 -7.76 6.92 -4.19
C MET A 14 -8.84 6.41 -5.15
N GLU A 15 -8.71 5.18 -5.65
CA GLU A 15 -9.64 4.56 -6.61
C GLU A 15 -10.87 3.93 -5.94
N HIS A 16 -10.86 3.74 -4.62
CA HIS A 16 -11.92 3.08 -3.85
C HIS A 16 -12.36 3.92 -2.63
N PRO A 17 -13.20 4.96 -2.82
CA PRO A 17 -13.67 5.83 -1.73
C PRO A 17 -14.33 5.07 -0.56
N ASP A 18 -15.18 4.09 -0.84
CA ASP A 18 -15.83 3.25 0.19
C ASP A 18 -14.83 2.45 1.06
N PHE A 19 -13.64 2.18 0.52
CA PHE A 19 -12.55 1.58 1.28
C PHE A 19 -11.83 2.63 2.11
N ALA A 20 -11.57 3.81 1.53
CA ALA A 20 -10.93 4.94 2.21
C ALA A 20 -11.71 5.40 3.44
N GLU A 21 -13.05 5.41 3.39
CA GLU A 21 -13.92 5.78 4.52
C GLU A 21 -13.75 4.88 5.76
N LYS A 22 -13.18 3.68 5.59
CA LYS A 22 -12.91 2.75 6.68
C LYS A 22 -11.60 3.05 7.42
N ILE A 23 -10.79 3.99 6.91
CA ILE A 23 -9.50 4.36 7.47
C ILE A 23 -9.70 5.59 8.38
N PRO A 24 -9.56 5.45 9.71
CA PRO A 24 -9.72 6.58 10.61
C PRO A 24 -8.65 7.65 10.34
N PRO A 25 -8.98 8.96 10.51
CA PRO A 25 -7.97 10.01 10.48
C PRO A 25 -6.85 9.76 11.50
N GLY A 26 -5.60 9.95 11.08
CA GLY A 26 -4.43 9.75 11.94
C GLY A 26 -4.09 8.27 12.22
N ALA A 27 -4.71 7.32 11.52
CA ALA A 27 -4.37 5.92 11.67
C ALA A 27 -2.98 5.59 11.10
N ILE A 28 -2.23 4.76 11.83
CA ILE A 28 -1.02 4.10 11.32
C ILE A 28 -1.48 2.87 10.53
N VAL A 29 -1.33 2.92 9.21
CA VAL A 29 -1.64 1.78 8.34
C VAL A 29 -0.44 0.86 8.25
N VAL A 30 -0.65 -0.41 8.61
CA VAL A 30 0.37 -1.46 8.57
C VAL A 30 -0.02 -2.48 7.52
N LEU A 31 0.68 -2.44 6.38
CA LEU A 31 0.50 -3.38 5.29
C LEU A 31 1.14 -4.72 5.65
N GLN A 32 0.39 -5.80 5.41
CA GLN A 32 0.80 -7.16 5.67
C GLN A 32 0.62 -8.01 4.42
N MET A 33 1.55 -8.92 4.16
CA MET A 33 1.54 -9.79 2.99
C MET A 33 1.23 -11.22 3.41
N GLU A 34 0.29 -11.86 2.72
CA GLU A 34 -0.04 -13.27 2.95
C GLU A 34 1.20 -14.17 2.73
N GLY A 35 1.52 -15.04 3.69
CA GLY A 35 2.69 -15.91 3.65
C GLY A 35 4.01 -15.29 4.11
N GLU A 36 4.05 -13.99 4.40
CA GLU A 36 5.27 -13.25 4.76
C GLU A 36 5.34 -12.96 6.28
N ASP A 37 5.31 -14.01 7.11
CA ASP A 37 5.16 -13.88 8.57
C ASP A 37 6.26 -13.06 9.25
N ALA A 38 7.51 -13.23 8.81
CA ALA A 38 8.64 -12.48 9.36
C ALA A 38 8.53 -10.97 9.06
N PHE A 39 8.16 -10.62 7.83
CA PHE A 39 7.88 -9.24 7.43
C PHE A 39 6.70 -8.67 8.20
N ASN A 40 5.60 -9.41 8.31
CA ASN A 40 4.40 -8.98 9.02
C ASN A 40 4.69 -8.71 10.49
N LYS A 41 5.44 -9.59 11.16
CA LYS A 41 5.84 -9.40 12.57
C LYS A 41 6.73 -8.18 12.74
N TRP A 42 7.71 -8.01 11.86
CA TRP A 42 8.57 -6.81 11.86
C TRP A 42 7.75 -5.53 11.66
N ALA A 43 6.85 -5.50 10.67
CA ALA A 43 6.02 -4.33 10.36
C ALA A 43 5.09 -3.94 11.53
N ARG A 44 4.47 -4.93 12.18
CA ARG A 44 3.66 -4.72 13.39
C ARG A 44 4.50 -4.11 14.51
N ASN A 45 5.68 -4.67 14.78
CA ASN A 45 6.56 -4.16 15.84
C ASN A 45 7.01 -2.72 15.58
N ILE A 46 7.34 -2.38 14.33
CA ILE A 46 7.69 -1.01 13.96
C ILE A 46 6.52 -0.06 14.19
N ALA A 47 5.30 -0.45 13.83
CA ALA A 47 4.12 0.37 14.04
C ALA A 47 3.85 0.64 15.52
N GLU A 48 3.95 -0.38 16.38
CA GLU A 48 3.80 -0.22 17.82
C GLU A 48 4.88 0.69 18.44
N LEU A 49 6.12 0.60 17.96
CA LEU A 49 7.22 1.47 18.43
C LEU A 49 7.03 2.94 18.07
N HIS A 50 6.39 3.23 16.94
CA HIS A 50 6.15 4.59 16.46
C HIS A 50 4.78 5.14 16.86
N ARG A 51 3.95 4.33 17.48
CA ARG A 51 2.59 4.70 17.86
C ARG A 51 2.60 5.84 18.87
N GLY A 52 1.91 6.94 18.54
CA GLY A 52 1.54 7.95 19.52
C GLY A 52 0.58 7.41 20.59
N LYS A 53 0.27 8.23 21.60
CA LYS A 53 -0.54 7.79 22.76
C LYS A 53 -1.94 7.29 22.38
N ASP A 54 -2.49 7.75 21.26
CA ASP A 54 -3.88 7.48 20.85
C ASP A 54 -4.06 7.21 19.34
N GLU A 55 -2.96 7.05 18.59
CA GLU A 55 -3.06 6.78 17.14
C GLU A 55 -3.60 5.35 16.92
N PRO A 56 -4.71 5.17 16.16
CA PRO A 56 -5.22 3.84 15.88
C PRO A 56 -4.27 3.12 14.90
N ILE A 57 -3.95 1.86 15.17
CA ILE A 57 -3.20 1.02 14.23
C ILE A 57 -4.20 0.21 13.41
N LEU A 58 -4.13 0.34 12.08
CA LEU A 58 -4.95 -0.39 11.13
C LEU A 58 -4.11 -1.42 10.37
N PHE A 59 -4.47 -2.68 10.52
CA PHE A 59 -3.82 -3.79 9.82
C PHE A 59 -4.53 -4.07 8.49
N VAL A 60 -3.81 -3.94 7.37
CA VAL A 60 -4.33 -4.25 6.03
C VAL A 60 -3.60 -5.46 5.48
N GLN A 61 -4.30 -6.58 5.36
CA GLN A 61 -3.76 -7.80 4.78
C GLN A 61 -3.96 -7.83 3.26
N VAL A 62 -2.87 -8.06 2.53
CA VAL A 62 -2.80 -8.09 1.07
C VAL A 62 -2.28 -9.46 0.65
N LYS A 63 -2.97 -10.10 -0.31
CA LYS A 63 -2.56 -11.41 -0.82
C LYS A 63 -1.32 -11.35 -1.72
N GLY A 64 -1.11 -10.20 -2.35
CA GLY A 64 -0.08 -9.95 -3.34
C GLY A 64 -0.49 -8.83 -4.27
N LEU A 65 0.45 -8.39 -5.11
CA LEU A 65 0.19 -7.41 -6.15
C LEU A 65 -0.16 -8.12 -7.46
N ARG A 66 -1.14 -7.59 -8.18
CA ARG A 66 -1.39 -8.05 -9.55
C ARG A 66 -0.21 -7.65 -10.44
N PRO A 67 0.12 -8.42 -11.49
CA PRO A 67 1.15 -8.02 -12.44
C PRO A 67 0.88 -6.62 -13.01
N PRO A 68 1.90 -5.77 -13.16
CA PRO A 68 1.73 -4.45 -13.72
C PRO A 68 1.19 -4.55 -15.15
N LYS A 69 0.20 -3.73 -15.48
CA LYS A 69 -0.36 -3.61 -16.84
C LYS A 69 -0.07 -2.24 -17.41
N SER A 70 0.33 -2.20 -18.67
CA SER A 70 0.53 -0.94 -19.40
C SER A 70 -0.79 -0.16 -19.50
N ARG A 71 -0.71 1.16 -19.35
CA ARG A 71 -1.83 2.10 -19.56
C ARG A 71 -1.70 2.89 -20.87
N LEU A 72 -0.71 2.58 -21.70
CA LEU A 72 -0.47 3.31 -22.95
C LEU A 72 -1.65 3.14 -23.92
N ILE A 73 -2.12 4.25 -24.48
CA ILE A 73 -3.12 4.27 -25.54
C ILE A 73 -2.42 4.73 -26.82
N ARG A 74 -2.34 3.85 -27.82
CA ARG A 74 -1.76 4.12 -29.15
C ARG A 74 -0.38 4.81 -29.11
N PRO A 75 0.66 4.19 -28.51
CA PRO A 75 1.99 4.78 -28.51
C PRO A 75 2.54 4.88 -29.94
N VAL A 76 3.18 6.00 -30.26
CA VAL A 76 3.85 6.24 -31.55
C VAL A 76 5.35 6.36 -31.31
N ILE A 77 6.15 5.77 -32.21
CA ILE A 77 7.62 5.83 -32.18
C ILE A 77 8.08 6.79 -33.29
N SER A 78 8.99 7.72 -32.97
CA SER A 78 9.67 8.58 -33.95
C SER A 78 11.18 8.61 -33.68
N LYS A 79 11.99 8.81 -34.73
CA LYS A 79 13.46 8.92 -34.66
C LYS A 79 13.87 10.39 -34.79
N SER A 80 14.83 10.85 -34.01
CA SER A 80 15.49 12.15 -34.25
C SER A 80 16.49 12.00 -35.40
N ALA A 81 16.53 13.00 -36.28
CA ALA A 81 17.56 13.15 -37.31
C ALA A 81 18.91 13.55 -36.71
#